data_AF-A0A6C0ALU3-F1
#
_entry.id   AF-A0A6C0ALU3-F1
#
_cell.length_a   1.000
_cell.length_b   1.000
_cell.length_c   1.000
_cell.angle_alpha   90.00
_cell.angle_beta   90.00
_cell.angle_gamma   90.00
#
_symmetry.space_group_name_H-M   'P 1'
#
loop_
_entity.id
_entity.type
_entity.pdbx_description
1 polymer ?
#
loop_
_entity_poly.entity_id
_entity_poly.type
_entity_poly.pdbx_seq_one_letter_code
_entity_poly.pdbx_strand_id
1 'polypeptide(L)'
;MDFIKSQSKKFNNLVLKYFITNYKLQKTNYIKYLESDTKNVIFIKDNFMIISNSIINYHYKTNLDENKYSLVCILYKNLYYREKDDKQNGYKQNGYKQNGYKQNICYLDYYHKNKINYAWSKFSKNINLDQNTIVISRKYYNKQNPFKRYFNCFELLCFQPTMTDIKKRLVKNNSKQQQEEEIYTKNLRRKFLYNLKSHITDININSMYLKTIINKSLFLDIEYINDIYDDFTKFPISQDKSLLCMIGMFYLKNDTMNYDNLVVKRLNNTNEYYILKTFLDKISNKKDLIIFHWSNADKLILEKSLIKYTDLWEIYSKNKIIYIDLLQVVKNTIQLKSYSLKYVSKVLLKYTYETECKNGLDAMCSIILNDNELNKNKIRRRYKSLNNFKNMHDIIQYNKIDTRLLYVILQYFIGHQ
;
A
#
# COMPACT_ATOMS: atom_id res chain seq x y z
N MET A 1 -6.89 5.90 -11.12
CA MET A 1 -6.36 7.13 -10.46
C MET A 1 -7.43 8.10 -9.93
N ASP A 2 -8.54 8.33 -10.64
CA ASP A 2 -9.53 9.34 -10.21
C ASP A 2 -10.27 9.00 -8.92
N PHE A 3 -10.47 7.71 -8.64
CA PHE A 3 -10.97 7.25 -7.36
C PHE A 3 -10.11 7.74 -6.18
N ILE A 4 -8.79 7.55 -6.24
CA ILE A 4 -7.85 7.98 -5.20
C ILE A 4 -7.84 9.50 -5.05
N LYS A 5 -7.88 10.25 -6.17
CA LYS A 5 -8.01 11.71 -6.14
C LYS A 5 -9.29 12.16 -5.43
N SER A 6 -10.41 11.47 -5.71
CA SER A 6 -11.70 11.73 -5.05
C SER A 6 -11.64 11.46 -3.55
N GLN A 7 -11.03 10.35 -3.12
CA GLN A 7 -10.83 10.06 -1.69
C GLN A 7 -9.95 11.11 -1.01
N SER A 8 -8.87 11.53 -1.68
CA SER A 8 -8.01 12.60 -1.15
C SER A 8 -8.77 13.92 -0.98
N LYS A 9 -9.64 14.29 -1.92
CA LYS A 9 -10.46 15.51 -1.81
C LYS A 9 -11.44 15.42 -0.65
N LYS A 10 -12.09 14.26 -0.45
CA LYS A 10 -12.99 14.01 0.67
C LYS A 10 -12.26 14.14 2.01
N PHE A 11 -11.11 13.47 2.14
CA PHE A 11 -10.30 13.54 3.36
C PHE A 11 -9.88 14.97 3.68
N ASN A 12 -9.37 15.71 2.69
CA ASN A 12 -8.98 17.10 2.88
C ASN A 12 -10.17 17.92 3.39
N ASN A 13 -11.34 17.82 2.75
CA ASN A 13 -12.54 18.54 3.19
C ASN A 13 -12.96 18.21 4.62
N LEU A 14 -12.89 16.93 5.03
CA LEU A 14 -13.21 16.50 6.38
C LEU A 14 -12.23 17.08 7.41
N VAL A 15 -10.93 17.04 7.11
CA VAL A 15 -9.90 17.65 7.95
C VAL A 15 -10.12 19.16 8.06
N LEU A 16 -10.32 19.86 6.94
CA LEU A 16 -10.61 21.30 6.93
C LEU A 16 -11.83 21.64 7.79
N LYS A 17 -12.93 20.89 7.63
CA LYS A 17 -14.15 21.08 8.43
C LYS A 17 -13.89 20.88 9.91
N TYR A 18 -13.11 19.86 10.28
CA TYR A 18 -12.73 19.62 11.67
C TYR A 18 -11.97 20.81 12.26
N PHE A 19 -10.95 21.33 11.56
CA PHE A 19 -10.22 22.51 12.02
C PHE A 19 -11.14 23.73 12.19
N ILE A 20 -12.00 24.02 11.21
CA ILE A 20 -12.94 25.15 11.28
C ILE A 20 -13.90 25.02 12.47
N THR A 21 -14.54 23.87 12.60
CA THR A 21 -15.59 23.68 13.62
C THR A 21 -15.00 23.47 15.02
N ASN A 22 -14.02 22.58 15.17
CA ASN A 22 -13.52 22.19 16.49
C ASN A 22 -12.55 23.23 17.06
N TYR A 23 -11.80 23.95 16.21
CA TYR A 23 -10.88 25.00 16.67
C TYR A 23 -11.48 26.40 16.50
N LYS A 24 -12.78 26.49 16.15
CA LYS A 24 -13.55 27.74 16.01
C LYS A 24 -12.88 28.77 15.11
N LEU A 25 -12.38 28.32 13.95
CA LEU A 25 -11.61 29.16 13.02
C LEU A 25 -12.50 29.84 11.98
N GLN A 26 -12.19 31.08 11.66
CA GLN A 26 -12.83 31.85 10.59
C GLN A 26 -12.00 31.80 9.31
N LYS A 27 -12.57 31.32 8.21
CA LYS A 27 -11.86 31.19 6.94
C LYS A 27 -11.67 32.57 6.28
N THR A 28 -10.45 32.84 5.81
CA THR A 28 -10.13 33.97 4.93
C THR A 28 -9.57 33.52 3.58
N ASN A 29 -9.75 34.34 2.55
CA ASN A 29 -9.15 34.14 1.22
C ASN A 29 -7.90 35.01 1.00
N TYR A 30 -7.59 35.94 1.90
CA TYR A 30 -6.40 36.79 1.78
C TYR A 30 -5.42 36.50 2.90
N ILE A 31 -4.23 36.08 2.50
CA ILE A 31 -3.15 35.68 3.40
C ILE A 31 -2.69 36.86 4.29
N LYS A 32 -2.73 38.10 3.79
CA LYS A 32 -2.36 39.32 4.52
C LYS A 32 -3.23 39.59 5.75
N TYR A 33 -4.48 39.09 5.79
CA TYR A 33 -5.33 39.22 6.98
C TYR A 33 -4.83 38.39 8.16
N LEU A 34 -3.86 37.49 7.97
CA LEU A 34 -3.22 36.77 9.07
C LEU A 34 -2.13 37.62 9.75
N GLU A 35 -1.79 38.81 9.23
CA GLU A 35 -0.84 39.73 9.89
C GLU A 35 -1.52 40.61 10.95
N SER A 36 -2.85 40.76 10.92
CA SER A 36 -3.62 41.36 12.02
C SER A 36 -3.77 40.34 13.17
N ASP A 37 -3.94 40.81 14.41
CA ASP A 37 -4.06 40.05 15.68
C ASP A 37 -5.23 39.02 15.76
N THR A 38 -5.77 38.65 14.61
CA THR A 38 -6.87 37.71 14.42
C THR A 38 -6.38 36.26 14.48
N LYS A 39 -5.94 35.83 15.67
CA LYS A 39 -5.40 34.48 15.94
C LYS A 39 -6.34 33.34 15.50
N ASN A 40 -7.65 33.59 15.46
CA ASN A 40 -8.69 32.62 15.07
C ASN A 40 -8.96 32.55 13.56
N VAL A 41 -8.19 33.24 12.71
CA VAL A 41 -8.38 33.20 11.26
C VAL A 41 -7.54 32.09 10.63
N ILE A 42 -8.09 31.40 9.63
CA ILE A 42 -7.42 30.35 8.85
C ILE A 42 -7.41 30.69 7.37
N PHE A 43 -6.23 30.60 6.75
CA PHE A 43 -6.11 30.63 5.30
C PHE A 43 -6.03 29.21 4.76
N ILE A 44 -6.79 28.91 3.70
CA ILE A 44 -6.87 27.57 3.11
C ILE A 44 -6.61 27.66 1.61
N LYS A 45 -5.67 26.86 1.12
CA LYS A 45 -5.42 26.69 -0.31
C LYS A 45 -5.09 25.24 -0.64
N ASP A 46 -5.91 24.63 -1.48
CA ASP A 46 -5.80 23.22 -1.87
C ASP A 46 -5.76 22.28 -0.66
N ASN A 47 -4.62 21.61 -0.43
CA ASN A 47 -4.36 20.73 0.70
C ASN A 47 -3.50 21.38 1.78
N PHE A 48 -3.37 22.71 1.76
CA PHE A 48 -2.61 23.49 2.72
C PHE A 48 -3.50 24.42 3.54
N MET A 49 -3.13 24.62 4.80
CA MET A 49 -3.73 25.59 5.71
C MET A 49 -2.63 26.40 6.39
N ILE A 50 -2.95 27.63 6.77
CA ILE A 50 -2.10 28.46 7.64
C ILE A 50 -2.91 28.81 8.88
N ILE A 51 -2.36 28.50 10.05
CA ILE A 51 -3.04 28.57 11.35
C ILE A 51 -2.08 29.16 12.38
N SER A 52 -2.58 30.02 13.27
CA SER A 52 -1.78 30.58 14.37
C SER A 52 -1.20 29.46 15.24
N ASN A 53 0.08 29.58 15.60
CA ASN A 53 0.73 28.64 16.51
C ASN A 53 0.07 28.60 17.89
N SER A 54 -0.52 29.71 18.35
CA SER A 54 -1.26 29.74 19.64
C SER A 54 -2.40 28.72 19.67
N ILE A 55 -3.08 28.51 18.53
CA ILE A 55 -4.17 27.54 18.40
C ILE A 55 -3.63 26.11 18.36
N ILE A 56 -2.55 25.89 17.62
CA ILE A 56 -1.88 24.58 17.58
C ILE A 56 -1.37 24.19 18.96
N ASN A 57 -0.72 25.10 19.69
CA ASN A 57 -0.24 24.90 21.05
C ASN A 57 -1.39 24.51 21.99
N TYR A 58 -2.50 25.25 21.93
CA TYR A 58 -3.66 24.99 22.77
C TYR A 58 -4.23 23.57 22.57
N HIS A 59 -4.40 23.13 21.32
CA HIS A 59 -5.03 21.85 21.00
C HIS A 59 -4.08 20.65 21.09
N TYR A 60 -2.81 20.80 20.74
CA TYR A 60 -1.83 19.70 20.68
C TYR A 60 -0.83 19.69 21.82
N LYS A 61 -0.90 20.66 22.75
CA LYS A 61 0.02 20.81 23.89
C LYS A 61 1.49 20.88 23.43
N THR A 62 1.72 21.70 22.41
CA THR A 62 3.05 21.99 21.84
C THR A 62 3.56 23.35 22.32
N ASN A 63 4.83 23.65 22.03
CA ASN A 63 5.53 24.86 22.45
C ASN A 63 6.04 25.68 21.24
N LEU A 64 5.26 25.72 20.15
CA LEU A 64 5.59 26.51 18.96
C LEU A 64 5.57 28.01 19.30
N ASP A 65 6.34 28.83 18.60
CA ASP A 65 6.40 30.28 18.82
C ASP A 65 5.02 30.92 18.55
N GLU A 66 4.38 31.46 19.59
CA GLU A 66 3.01 31.99 19.51
C GLU A 66 2.85 33.22 18.61
N ASN A 67 3.97 33.88 18.25
CA ASN A 67 3.98 35.02 17.33
C ASN A 67 4.08 34.59 15.86
N LYS A 68 4.07 33.28 15.59
CA LYS A 68 4.19 32.70 14.24
C LYS A 68 2.95 31.91 13.86
N TYR A 69 2.90 31.60 12.57
CA TYR A 69 1.89 30.74 11.97
C TYR A 69 2.51 29.43 11.51
N SER A 70 1.77 28.33 11.64
CA SER A 70 2.15 27.04 11.09
C SER A 70 1.56 26.84 9.71
N LEU A 71 2.38 26.42 8.76
CA LEU A 71 1.89 25.79 7.54
C LEU A 71 1.50 24.34 7.86
N VAL A 72 0.26 23.97 7.56
CA VAL A 72 -0.26 22.61 7.73
C VAL A 72 -0.55 22.01 6.36
N CYS A 73 0.05 20.86 6.06
CA CYS A 73 -0.18 20.09 4.84
C CYS A 73 -1.02 18.84 5.15
N ILE A 74 -2.15 18.68 4.46
CA ILE A 74 -3.03 17.52 4.58
C ILE A 74 -2.68 16.52 3.48
N LEU A 75 -2.42 15.26 3.84
CA LEU A 75 -2.10 14.18 2.91
C LEU A 75 -2.98 12.96 3.15
N TYR A 76 -3.68 12.52 2.10
CA TYR A 76 -4.42 11.25 2.10
C TYR A 76 -3.44 10.08 1.89
N LYS A 77 -2.69 9.76 2.95
CA LYS A 77 -1.76 8.63 3.00
C LYS A 77 -1.56 8.14 4.43
N ASN A 78 -0.90 7.00 4.55
CA ASN A 78 -0.29 6.58 5.81
C ASN A 78 1.09 7.24 5.94
N LEU A 79 1.42 7.76 7.13
CA LEU A 79 2.67 8.45 7.38
C LEU A 79 3.57 7.63 8.29
N TYR A 80 4.77 7.35 7.81
CA TYR A 80 5.82 6.85 8.69
C TYR A 80 6.52 8.03 9.35
N TYR A 81 6.88 7.89 10.61
CA TYR A 81 7.61 8.93 11.35
C TYR A 81 8.68 8.33 12.27
N ARG A 82 9.56 9.19 12.78
CA ARG A 82 10.49 8.89 13.88
C ARG A 82 10.33 9.90 14.99
N GLU A 83 10.63 9.49 16.21
CA GLU A 83 10.69 10.37 17.38
C GLU A 83 12.11 10.93 17.48
N LYS A 84 12.20 12.26 17.63
CA LYS A 84 13.45 12.97 17.85
C LYS A 84 13.34 13.72 19.17
N ASP A 85 14.25 13.44 20.08
CA ASP A 85 14.36 14.22 21.32
C ASP A 85 14.88 15.61 20.98
N ASP A 86 14.12 16.63 21.37
CA ASP A 86 14.50 18.01 21.16
C ASP A 86 15.47 18.42 22.27
N LYS A 87 16.77 18.15 22.06
CA LYS A 87 17.84 18.47 23.03
C LYS A 87 18.01 19.99 23.26
N GLN A 88 17.37 20.84 22.46
CA GLN A 88 17.61 22.28 22.43
C GLN A 88 16.63 23.13 23.27
N ASN A 89 15.52 22.57 23.78
CA ASN A 89 14.51 23.34 24.52
C ASN A 89 14.47 23.08 26.05
N GLY A 90 15.50 22.43 26.60
CA GLY A 90 15.65 22.30 28.04
C GLY A 90 16.32 23.52 28.66
N TYR A 91 15.60 24.64 28.83
CA TYR A 91 16.08 25.70 29.73
C TYR A 91 16.06 25.18 31.18
N LYS A 92 17.20 25.27 31.86
CA LYS A 92 17.28 25.07 33.32
C LYS A 92 16.67 26.29 34.00
N GLN A 93 15.43 26.20 34.44
CA GLN A 93 14.93 27.05 35.52
C GLN A 93 14.77 26.17 36.77
N ASN A 94 15.41 26.59 37.87
CA ASN A 94 15.24 26.02 39.21
C ASN A 94 15.51 24.51 39.36
N GLY A 95 16.61 23.99 38.82
CA GLY A 95 17.14 22.67 39.24
C GLY A 95 16.35 21.42 38.80
N TYR A 96 15.16 21.56 38.19
CA TYR A 96 14.39 20.43 37.66
C TYR A 96 14.59 20.30 36.14
N LYS A 97 14.99 19.11 35.66
CA LYS A 97 14.99 18.79 34.22
C LYS A 97 13.54 18.67 33.74
N GLN A 98 13.04 19.65 33.00
CA GLN A 98 11.87 19.42 32.15
C GLN A 98 12.27 18.43 31.05
N ASN A 99 11.48 17.35 30.89
CA ASN A 99 11.64 16.45 29.76
C ASN A 99 11.44 17.25 28.47
N GLY A 100 12.47 17.32 27.62
CA GLY A 100 12.38 17.99 26.33
C GLY A 100 11.23 17.45 25.50
N TYR A 101 10.53 18.33 24.76
CA TYR A 101 9.46 17.93 23.87
C TYR A 101 9.98 16.95 22.81
N LYS A 102 9.30 15.83 22.61
CA LYS A 102 9.64 14.89 21.53
C LYS A 102 8.99 15.38 20.23
N GLN A 103 9.80 15.67 19.23
CA GLN A 103 9.31 16.02 17.90
C GLN A 103 9.14 14.76 17.04
N ASN A 104 7.97 14.62 16.41
CA ASN A 104 7.70 13.53 15.48
C ASN A 104 8.07 13.97 14.06
N ILE A 105 9.16 13.47 13.50
CA ILE A 105 9.62 13.85 12.16
C ILE A 105 9.10 12.86 11.13
N CYS A 106 8.39 13.35 10.11
CA CYS A 106 7.80 12.49 9.10
C CYS A 106 8.78 12.03 8.01
N TYR A 107 8.55 10.82 7.49
CA TYR A 107 9.21 10.29 6.29
C TYR A 107 8.33 10.54 5.06
N LEU A 108 8.69 11.56 4.30
CA LEU A 108 8.08 11.85 3.00
C LEU A 108 9.02 11.55 1.84
N ASP A 109 8.43 11.12 0.72
CA ASP A 109 9.13 11.01 -0.56
C ASP A 109 9.50 12.39 -1.12
N TYR A 110 10.35 12.40 -2.14
CA TYR A 110 10.89 13.60 -2.75
C TYR A 110 9.79 14.53 -3.31
N TYR A 111 8.77 13.95 -3.94
CA TYR A 111 7.67 14.70 -4.53
C TYR A 111 6.89 15.50 -3.47
N HIS A 112 6.48 14.86 -2.38
CA HIS A 112 5.75 15.54 -1.31
C HIS A 112 6.62 16.59 -0.60
N LYS A 113 7.90 16.30 -0.36
CA LYS A 113 8.85 17.27 0.21
C LYS A 113 8.97 18.53 -0.63
N ASN A 114 9.17 18.38 -1.93
CA ASN A 114 9.27 19.52 -2.84
C ASN A 114 8.00 20.35 -2.89
N LYS A 115 6.83 19.69 -2.93
CA LYS A 115 5.55 20.39 -2.94
C LYS A 115 5.34 21.21 -1.66
N ILE A 116 5.69 20.64 -0.49
CA ILE A 116 5.63 21.32 0.80
C ILE A 116 6.60 22.51 0.84
N ASN A 117 7.86 22.30 0.44
CA ASN A 117 8.87 23.36 0.45
C ASN A 117 8.49 24.53 -0.48
N TYR A 118 7.92 24.22 -1.65
CA TYR A 118 7.42 25.24 -2.58
C TYR A 118 6.28 26.06 -1.97
N ALA A 119 5.30 25.39 -1.34
CA ALA A 119 4.21 26.07 -0.66
C ALA A 119 4.72 26.95 0.50
N TRP A 120 5.61 26.41 1.33
CA TRP A 120 6.23 27.15 2.43
C TRP A 120 6.94 28.40 1.94
N SER A 121 7.85 28.28 0.95
CA SER A 121 8.59 29.41 0.38
C SER A 121 7.69 30.47 -0.23
N LYS A 122 6.54 30.07 -0.79
CA LYS A 122 5.56 31.00 -1.35
C LYS A 122 4.84 31.79 -0.26
N PHE A 123 4.44 31.13 0.81
CA PHE A 123 3.65 31.74 1.88
C PHE A 123 4.49 32.52 2.88
N SER A 124 5.73 32.10 3.17
CA SER A 124 6.64 32.78 4.09
C SER A 124 7.05 34.19 3.62
N LYS A 125 6.81 34.55 2.35
CA LYS A 125 6.98 35.91 1.84
C LYS A 125 5.99 36.93 2.39
N ASN A 126 4.84 36.47 2.91
CA ASN A 126 3.74 37.34 3.33
C ASN A 126 3.25 37.06 4.76
N ILE A 127 3.82 36.08 5.46
CA ILE A 127 3.47 35.70 6.82
C ILE A 127 4.72 35.20 7.51
N ASN A 128 4.87 35.53 8.79
CA ASN A 128 5.87 34.95 9.67
C ASN A 128 5.54 33.46 9.97
N LEU A 129 6.03 32.55 9.12
CA LEU A 129 5.82 31.12 9.25
C LEU A 129 6.86 30.42 10.13
N ASP A 130 6.43 29.40 10.86
CA ASP A 130 7.32 28.45 11.52
C ASP A 130 8.20 27.72 10.51
N GLN A 131 9.42 27.35 10.91
CA GLN A 131 10.38 26.64 10.04
C GLN A 131 9.89 25.25 9.66
N ASN A 132 9.12 24.59 10.52
CA ASN A 132 8.61 23.25 10.25
C ASN A 132 7.19 23.31 9.69
N THR A 133 6.93 22.50 8.67
CA THR A 133 5.55 22.29 8.19
C THR A 133 4.92 21.13 8.96
N ILE A 134 3.72 21.33 9.47
CA ILE A 134 2.93 20.28 10.10
C ILE A 134 2.29 19.41 9.00
N VAL A 135 2.34 18.09 9.15
CA VAL A 135 1.76 17.14 8.21
C VAL A 135 0.66 16.35 8.89
N ILE A 136 -0.58 16.55 8.45
CA ILE A 136 -1.74 15.76 8.87
C ILE A 136 -1.95 14.62 7.87
N SER A 137 -1.94 13.40 8.38
CA SER A 137 -2.12 12.16 7.61
C SER A 137 -3.24 11.33 8.19
N ARG A 138 -3.70 10.30 7.47
CA ARG A 138 -4.80 9.44 7.96
C ARG A 138 -4.39 8.59 9.17
N LYS A 139 -3.17 8.07 9.13
CA LYS A 139 -2.59 7.13 10.10
C LYS A 139 -1.11 7.42 10.26
N TYR A 140 -0.57 7.13 11.43
CA TYR A 140 0.85 7.31 11.73
C TYR A 140 1.47 5.99 12.21
N TYR A 141 2.65 5.68 11.68
CA TYR A 141 3.40 4.47 11.98
C TYR A 141 4.82 4.85 12.42
N ASN A 142 5.19 4.49 13.64
CA ASN A 142 6.55 4.75 14.11
C ASN A 142 7.53 3.75 13.47
N LYS A 143 8.59 4.25 12.82
CA LYS A 143 9.63 3.39 12.23
C LYS A 143 10.52 2.69 13.26
N GLN A 144 10.70 3.31 14.42
CA GLN A 144 11.53 2.79 15.51
C GLN A 144 10.76 1.81 16.40
N ASN A 145 9.43 1.95 16.48
CA ASN A 145 8.58 1.03 17.24
C ASN A 145 7.35 0.61 16.39
N PRO A 146 7.37 -0.58 15.77
CA PRO A 146 6.27 -1.06 14.93
C PRO A 146 4.93 -1.24 15.63
N PHE A 147 4.89 -1.32 16.96
CA PHE A 147 3.67 -1.43 17.75
C PHE A 147 3.01 -0.07 18.02
N LYS A 148 3.78 1.03 17.92
CA LYS A 148 3.28 2.38 18.13
C LYS A 148 2.65 2.92 16.84
N ARG A 149 1.32 2.89 16.81
CA ARG A 149 0.50 3.28 15.65
C ARG A 149 -0.67 4.14 16.11
N TYR A 150 -0.99 5.16 15.31
CA TYR A 150 -2.10 6.06 15.57
C TYR A 150 -3.04 6.05 14.38
N PHE A 151 -4.32 5.80 14.64
CA PHE A 151 -5.35 5.71 13.61
C PHE A 151 -6.22 6.97 13.53
N ASN A 152 -6.13 7.85 14.52
CA ASN A 152 -6.78 9.15 14.51
C ASN A 152 -5.84 10.19 13.87
N CYS A 153 -6.31 10.86 12.80
CA CYS A 153 -5.50 11.83 12.07
C CYS A 153 -5.05 13.05 12.89
N PHE A 154 -5.69 13.34 14.03
CA PHE A 154 -5.38 14.46 14.92
C PHE A 154 -4.66 14.05 16.22
N GLU A 155 -4.31 12.77 16.38
CA GLU A 155 -3.69 12.28 17.62
C GLU A 155 -2.18 12.55 17.68
N LEU A 156 -1.55 12.69 16.52
CA LEU A 156 -0.11 12.94 16.41
C LEU A 156 0.16 14.14 15.51
N LEU A 157 0.97 15.06 16.02
CA LEU A 157 1.49 16.18 15.23
C LEU A 157 2.86 15.79 14.67
N CYS A 158 2.93 15.63 13.35
CA CYS A 158 4.15 15.28 12.61
C CYS A 158 4.70 16.49 11.87
N PHE A 159 6.02 16.62 11.87
CA PHE A 159 6.73 17.74 11.27
C PHE A 159 7.56 17.30 10.06
N GLN A 160 7.48 18.08 8.99
CA GLN A 160 8.41 18.07 7.88
C GLN A 160 9.32 19.29 8.03
N PRO A 161 10.61 19.11 8.39
CA PRO A 161 11.58 20.19 8.35
C PRO A 161 11.67 20.77 6.96
N THR A 162 11.51 22.08 6.83
CA THR A 162 11.75 22.74 5.55
C THR A 162 13.25 22.79 5.30
N MET A 163 13.64 22.65 4.04
CA MET A 163 15.05 22.69 3.67
C MET A 163 15.48 24.15 3.60
N THR A 164 15.83 24.78 4.72
CA THR A 164 16.39 26.14 4.67
C THR A 164 17.81 26.16 4.08
N ASP A 165 18.54 25.05 3.99
CA ASP A 165 19.84 25.00 3.29
C ASP A 165 20.22 23.60 2.79
N ILE A 166 19.70 23.16 1.63
CA ILE A 166 20.36 22.10 0.83
C ILE A 166 20.56 22.58 -0.60
N LYS A 167 21.51 23.51 -0.77
CA LYS A 167 22.11 23.82 -2.08
C LYS A 167 23.33 22.94 -2.44
N LYS A 168 23.65 21.87 -1.69
CA LYS A 168 24.94 21.14 -1.88
C LYS A 168 24.88 19.63 -2.15
N ARG A 169 23.74 19.03 -2.53
CA ARG A 169 23.69 17.57 -2.83
C ARG A 169 23.04 17.15 -4.16
N LEU A 170 22.85 18.08 -5.10
CA LEU A 170 22.20 17.79 -6.38
C LEU A 170 23.14 17.82 -7.60
N VAL A 171 24.41 17.46 -7.42
CA VAL A 171 25.30 17.14 -8.54
C VAL A 171 25.95 15.79 -8.26
N LYS A 172 25.29 14.73 -8.73
CA LYS A 172 25.81 13.41 -9.12
C LYS A 172 24.70 12.38 -8.95
N ASN A 173 23.81 12.33 -9.93
CA ASN A 173 23.21 11.08 -10.34
C ASN A 173 23.25 11.08 -11.86
N ASN A 174 24.42 10.75 -12.40
CA ASN A 174 24.54 10.38 -13.79
C ASN A 174 23.67 9.13 -14.00
N SER A 175 22.66 9.29 -14.84
CA SER A 175 21.86 8.21 -15.40
C SER A 175 22.79 7.25 -16.14
N LYS A 176 23.12 6.11 -15.54
CA LYS A 176 23.59 4.96 -16.30
C LYS A 176 22.40 4.45 -17.11
N GLN A 177 22.34 4.84 -18.39
CA GLN A 177 21.56 4.12 -19.38
C GLN A 177 22.15 2.71 -19.48
N GLN A 178 21.50 1.73 -18.85
CA GLN A 178 21.78 0.33 -19.13
C GLN A 178 21.20 0.02 -20.52
N GLN A 179 22.09 -0.05 -21.51
CA GLN A 179 21.83 -0.71 -22.79
C GLN A 179 21.32 -2.13 -22.53
N GLU A 180 20.45 -2.62 -23.42
CA GLU A 180 19.95 -3.98 -23.39
C GLU A 180 21.12 -4.93 -23.65
N GLU A 181 21.70 -5.49 -22.59
CA GLU A 181 22.57 -6.64 -22.73
C GLU A 181 21.71 -7.81 -23.24
N GLU A 182 22.11 -8.37 -24.39
CA GLU A 182 21.59 -9.65 -24.87
C GLU A 182 21.63 -10.65 -23.72
N ILE A 183 20.48 -11.25 -23.43
CA ILE A 183 20.34 -12.27 -22.39
C ILE A 183 21.28 -13.41 -22.74
N TYR A 184 22.40 -13.52 -22.02
CA TYR A 184 23.36 -14.60 -22.23
C TYR A 184 22.72 -15.92 -21.83
N THR A 185 22.32 -16.73 -22.82
CA THR A 185 21.44 -17.90 -22.66
C THR A 185 22.17 -19.16 -22.19
N LYS A 186 23.50 -19.16 -22.18
CA LYS A 186 24.30 -20.34 -21.78
C LYS A 186 24.14 -20.58 -20.27
N ASN A 187 23.50 -21.71 -19.91
CA ASN A 187 23.24 -22.20 -18.54
C ASN A 187 22.07 -21.58 -17.73
N LEU A 188 21.17 -20.79 -18.33
CA LEU A 188 20.02 -20.21 -17.61
C LEU A 188 19.10 -21.28 -16.96
N ARG A 189 18.81 -22.36 -17.69
CA ARG A 189 18.02 -23.49 -17.17
C ARG A 189 18.65 -24.09 -15.91
N ARG A 190 19.95 -24.39 -15.93
CA ARG A 190 20.65 -24.99 -14.78
C ARG A 190 20.63 -24.07 -13.57
N LYS A 191 20.86 -22.77 -13.79
CA LYS A 191 20.80 -21.76 -12.73
C LYS A 191 19.39 -21.61 -12.15
N PHE A 192 18.38 -21.58 -13.01
CA PHE A 192 16.97 -21.55 -12.60
C PHE A 192 16.60 -22.76 -11.76
N LEU A 193 16.95 -23.97 -12.21
CA LEU A 193 16.66 -25.22 -11.50
C LEU A 193 17.37 -25.27 -10.14
N TYR A 194 18.62 -24.79 -10.06
CA TYR A 194 19.36 -24.69 -8.80
C TYR A 194 18.66 -23.75 -7.81
N ASN A 195 18.30 -22.55 -8.27
CA ASN A 195 17.59 -21.56 -7.47
C ASN A 195 16.19 -22.07 -7.07
N LEU A 196 15.46 -22.72 -7.97
CA LEU A 196 14.16 -23.30 -7.65
C LEU A 196 14.29 -24.37 -6.55
N LYS A 197 15.29 -25.26 -6.66
CA LYS A 197 15.53 -26.31 -5.67
C LYS A 197 15.83 -25.75 -4.28
N SER A 198 16.54 -24.63 -4.17
CA SER A 198 16.80 -24.01 -2.87
C SER A 198 15.55 -23.46 -2.16
N HIS A 199 14.40 -23.37 -2.85
CA HIS A 199 13.12 -22.99 -2.27
C HIS A 199 12.23 -24.19 -1.90
N ILE A 200 12.62 -25.44 -2.21
CA ILE A 200 11.83 -26.66 -1.96
C ILE A 200 12.49 -27.50 -0.84
N THR A 201 12.96 -26.85 0.23
CA THR A 201 13.98 -27.34 1.19
C THR A 201 13.78 -28.66 1.94
N ASP A 202 12.75 -29.47 1.68
CA ASP A 202 12.45 -30.70 2.44
C ASP A 202 12.39 -31.98 1.61
N ILE A 203 12.65 -31.93 0.30
CA ILE A 203 12.51 -33.12 -0.54
C ILE A 203 13.77 -33.30 -1.38
N ASN A 204 14.36 -34.51 -1.32
CA ASN A 204 15.46 -34.96 -2.17
C ASN A 204 14.98 -35.08 -3.64
N ILE A 205 14.65 -33.94 -4.26
CA ILE A 205 14.07 -33.87 -5.60
C ILE A 205 15.20 -33.91 -6.61
N ASN A 206 15.21 -34.98 -7.40
CA ASN A 206 15.94 -35.05 -8.66
C ASN A 206 15.18 -34.25 -9.73
N SER A 207 15.88 -33.76 -10.75
CA SER A 207 15.27 -32.99 -11.85
C SER A 207 14.09 -33.70 -12.54
N MET A 208 14.11 -35.03 -12.56
CA MET A 208 13.04 -35.90 -13.08
C MET A 208 11.71 -35.79 -12.29
N TYR A 209 11.76 -35.36 -11.02
CA TYR A 209 10.60 -35.16 -10.16
C TYR A 209 9.98 -33.76 -10.26
N LEU A 210 10.70 -32.77 -10.81
CA LEU A 210 10.20 -31.38 -10.90
C LEU A 210 8.99 -31.25 -11.83
N LYS A 211 8.94 -31.99 -12.94
CA LYS A 211 7.78 -31.97 -13.86
C LYS A 211 6.53 -32.51 -13.17
N THR A 212 6.66 -33.63 -12.46
CA THR A 212 5.58 -34.22 -11.65
C THR A 212 5.11 -33.28 -10.56
N ILE A 213 6.04 -32.56 -9.91
CA ILE A 213 5.72 -31.54 -8.91
C ILE A 213 4.93 -30.39 -9.54
N ILE A 214 5.41 -29.83 -10.65
CA ILE A 214 4.76 -28.71 -11.34
C ILE A 214 3.35 -29.09 -11.78
N ASN A 215 3.17 -30.31 -12.31
CA ASN A 215 1.85 -30.79 -12.74
C ASN A 215 0.87 -31.00 -11.58
N LYS A 216 1.36 -31.19 -10.36
CA LYS A 216 0.54 -31.30 -9.14
C LYS A 216 0.44 -29.99 -8.35
N SER A 217 1.13 -28.94 -8.80
CA SER A 217 1.19 -27.65 -8.11
C SER A 217 -0.02 -26.77 -8.43
N LEU A 218 -0.24 -25.79 -7.55
CA LEU A 218 -1.19 -24.71 -7.75
C LEU A 218 -0.44 -23.41 -8.06
N PHE A 219 -0.99 -22.60 -8.96
CA PHE A 219 -0.48 -21.29 -9.30
C PHE A 219 -1.48 -20.25 -8.83
N LEU A 220 -1.04 -19.40 -7.90
CA LEU A 220 -1.91 -18.55 -7.11
C LEU A 220 -1.63 -17.07 -7.42
N ASP A 221 -2.70 -16.30 -7.54
CA ASP A 221 -2.67 -14.83 -7.58
C ASP A 221 -3.88 -14.32 -6.80
N ILE A 222 -3.66 -13.34 -5.93
CA ILE A 222 -4.69 -12.84 -5.01
C ILE A 222 -4.95 -11.36 -5.26
N GLU A 223 -6.21 -11.03 -5.49
CA GLU A 223 -6.65 -9.64 -5.40
C GLU A 223 -7.18 -9.34 -4.01
N TYR A 224 -6.79 -8.20 -3.50
CA TYR A 224 -7.20 -7.72 -2.20
C TYR A 224 -7.39 -6.21 -2.21
N ILE A 225 -8.20 -5.74 -1.29
CA ILE A 225 -8.31 -4.34 -0.95
C ILE A 225 -7.44 -4.10 0.25
N ASN A 226 -6.61 -3.07 0.16
CA ASN A 226 -5.81 -2.62 1.27
C ASN A 226 -6.42 -1.37 1.90
N ASP A 227 -5.70 -0.79 2.84
CA ASP A 227 -6.17 0.36 3.56
C ASP A 227 -6.12 1.68 2.78
N ILE A 228 -5.79 1.69 1.47
CA ILE A 228 -5.83 2.89 0.63
C ILE A 228 -7.24 3.50 0.55
N TYR A 229 -8.27 2.72 0.87
CA TYR A 229 -9.65 3.18 0.95
C TYR A 229 -10.10 3.33 2.40
N ASP A 230 -10.77 4.45 2.68
CA ASP A 230 -11.52 4.70 3.90
C ASP A 230 -12.88 5.25 3.50
N ASP A 231 -13.95 4.81 4.16
CA ASP A 231 -15.29 5.34 3.92
C ASP A 231 -15.60 6.57 4.79
N PHE A 232 -14.67 6.91 5.70
CA PHE A 232 -14.72 8.04 6.63
C PHE A 232 -15.92 8.05 7.59
N THR A 233 -16.61 6.91 7.74
CA THR A 233 -17.79 6.80 8.61
C THR A 233 -17.46 7.02 10.09
N LYS A 234 -16.22 6.73 10.50
CA LYS A 234 -15.69 6.97 11.86
C LYS A 234 -14.64 8.08 11.91
N PHE A 235 -14.61 8.99 10.93
CA PHE A 235 -13.69 10.13 10.94
C PHE A 235 -13.76 10.86 12.31
N PRO A 236 -12.63 11.18 12.97
CA PRO A 236 -11.26 11.22 12.44
C PRO A 236 -10.45 9.92 12.54
N ILE A 237 -11.05 8.83 13.02
CA ILE A 237 -10.41 7.54 13.19
C ILE A 237 -10.51 6.75 11.88
N SER A 238 -9.36 6.44 11.30
CA SER A 238 -9.29 5.63 10.09
C SER A 238 -9.48 4.15 10.38
N GLN A 239 -10.25 3.46 9.54
CA GLN A 239 -10.49 2.02 9.66
C GLN A 239 -9.54 1.23 8.76
N ASP A 240 -9.01 0.10 9.24
CA ASP A 240 -8.41 -0.90 8.34
C ASP A 240 -9.54 -1.77 7.77
N LYS A 241 -9.85 -1.58 6.49
CA LYS A 241 -10.82 -2.39 5.75
C LYS A 241 -10.15 -3.37 4.80
N SER A 242 -8.91 -3.75 5.09
CA SER A 242 -8.19 -4.68 4.23
C SER A 242 -8.92 -6.02 4.14
N LEU A 243 -9.30 -6.41 2.93
CA LEU A 243 -10.08 -7.60 2.66
C LEU A 243 -9.54 -8.31 1.42
N LEU A 244 -9.33 -9.62 1.53
CA LEU A 244 -9.13 -10.47 0.37
C LEU A 244 -10.44 -10.52 -0.41
N CYS A 245 -10.40 -10.16 -1.70
CA CYS A 245 -11.59 -10.08 -2.54
C CYS A 245 -11.63 -11.14 -3.64
N MET A 246 -10.48 -11.65 -4.08
CA MET A 246 -10.43 -12.72 -5.07
C MET A 246 -9.21 -13.64 -4.89
N ILE A 247 -9.43 -14.94 -5.11
CA ILE A 247 -8.37 -15.95 -5.21
C ILE A 247 -8.43 -16.56 -6.61
N GLY A 248 -7.37 -16.36 -7.39
CA GLY A 248 -7.13 -17.01 -8.67
C GLY A 248 -6.31 -18.27 -8.51
N MET A 249 -6.73 -19.35 -9.16
CA MET A 249 -6.07 -20.65 -9.06
C MET A 249 -5.94 -21.27 -10.44
N PHE A 250 -4.71 -21.36 -10.93
CA PHE A 250 -4.39 -22.14 -12.12
C PHE A 250 -3.75 -23.48 -11.71
N TYR A 251 -4.14 -24.58 -12.36
CA TYR A 251 -3.62 -25.92 -12.09
C TYR A 251 -3.79 -26.85 -13.30
N LEU A 252 -3.05 -27.95 -13.30
CA LEU A 252 -3.22 -29.02 -14.28
C LEU A 252 -4.06 -30.15 -13.69
N LYS A 253 -5.01 -30.65 -14.50
CA LYS A 253 -5.80 -31.86 -14.18
C LYS A 253 -5.86 -32.72 -15.44
N ASN A 254 -5.29 -33.92 -15.40
CA ASN A 254 -5.20 -34.82 -16.57
C ASN A 254 -4.62 -34.10 -17.80
N ASP A 255 -3.50 -33.38 -17.60
CA ASP A 255 -2.83 -32.55 -18.61
C ASP A 255 -3.65 -31.41 -19.23
N THR A 256 -4.86 -31.17 -18.72
CA THR A 256 -5.68 -30.01 -19.11
C THR A 256 -5.39 -28.82 -18.20
N MET A 257 -5.23 -27.64 -18.81
CA MET A 257 -5.05 -26.37 -18.10
C MET A 257 -6.39 -25.90 -17.55
N ASN A 258 -6.49 -25.83 -16.22
CA ASN A 258 -7.70 -25.42 -15.52
C ASN A 258 -7.46 -24.12 -14.77
N TYR A 259 -8.50 -23.29 -14.69
CA TYR A 259 -8.51 -22.06 -13.92
C TYR A 259 -9.80 -21.96 -13.13
N ASP A 260 -9.67 -21.91 -11.81
CA ASP A 260 -10.74 -21.62 -10.88
C ASP A 260 -10.53 -20.21 -10.29
N ASN A 261 -11.62 -19.51 -10.03
CA ASN A 261 -11.58 -18.26 -9.28
C ASN A 261 -12.64 -18.25 -8.20
N LEU A 262 -12.29 -17.64 -7.06
CA LEU A 262 -13.20 -17.39 -5.95
C LEU A 262 -13.27 -15.89 -5.76
N VAL A 263 -14.45 -15.30 -5.98
CA VAL A 263 -14.67 -13.86 -5.87
C VAL A 263 -15.74 -13.60 -4.83
N VAL A 264 -15.48 -12.66 -3.92
CA VAL A 264 -16.46 -12.25 -2.92
C VAL A 264 -17.71 -11.65 -3.57
N LYS A 265 -18.91 -11.96 -3.06
CA LYS A 265 -20.14 -11.34 -3.61
C LYS A 265 -20.29 -9.87 -3.18
N ARG A 266 -19.68 -9.53 -2.03
CA ARG A 266 -19.66 -8.22 -1.36
C ARG A 266 -18.35 -8.04 -0.61
N LEU A 267 -17.91 -6.80 -0.44
CA LEU A 267 -16.73 -6.48 0.38
C LEU A 267 -17.06 -6.46 1.87
N ASN A 268 -17.14 -7.65 2.46
CA ASN A 268 -17.29 -7.81 3.91
C ASN A 268 -16.64 -9.11 4.41
N ASN A 269 -16.42 -9.18 5.72
CA ASN A 269 -15.78 -10.32 6.39
C ASN A 269 -16.50 -11.64 6.11
N THR A 270 -17.84 -11.63 6.06
CA THR A 270 -18.63 -12.84 5.78
C THR A 270 -18.30 -13.44 4.41
N ASN A 271 -18.18 -12.62 3.38
CA ASN A 271 -17.85 -13.11 2.04
C ASN A 271 -16.36 -13.48 1.92
N GLU A 272 -15.45 -12.75 2.57
CA GLU A 272 -14.03 -13.12 2.69
C GLU A 272 -13.90 -14.51 3.33
N TYR A 273 -14.58 -14.75 4.46
CA TYR A 273 -14.64 -16.05 5.13
C TYR A 273 -15.09 -17.17 4.19
N TYR A 274 -16.17 -16.97 3.45
CA TYR A 274 -16.68 -18.02 2.55
C TYR A 274 -15.70 -18.39 1.45
N ILE A 275 -15.04 -17.42 0.80
CA ILE A 275 -14.07 -17.74 -0.25
C ILE A 275 -12.82 -18.40 0.34
N LEU A 276 -12.37 -18.01 1.52
CA LEU A 276 -11.25 -18.67 2.23
C LEU A 276 -11.61 -20.11 2.59
N LYS A 277 -12.81 -20.35 3.11
CA LYS A 277 -13.31 -21.69 3.41
C LYS A 277 -13.35 -22.56 2.15
N THR A 278 -13.95 -22.06 1.07
CA THR A 278 -13.99 -22.78 -0.22
C THR A 278 -12.59 -23.04 -0.79
N PHE A 279 -11.65 -22.12 -0.60
CA PHE A 279 -10.25 -22.34 -0.96
C PHE A 279 -9.63 -23.49 -0.15
N LEU A 280 -9.80 -23.48 1.17
CA LEU A 280 -9.31 -24.56 2.04
C LEU A 280 -9.93 -25.92 1.69
N ASP A 281 -11.23 -25.96 1.42
CA ASP A 281 -11.95 -27.17 0.98
C ASP A 281 -11.37 -27.73 -0.34
N LYS A 282 -10.92 -26.86 -1.25
CA LYS A 282 -10.29 -27.26 -2.52
C LYS A 282 -8.87 -27.81 -2.36
N ILE A 283 -8.15 -27.43 -1.30
CA ILE A 283 -6.76 -27.85 -1.09
C ILE A 283 -6.58 -28.92 -0.01
N SER A 284 -7.57 -29.13 0.85
CA SER A 284 -7.52 -30.03 2.02
C SER A 284 -7.12 -31.48 1.70
N ASN A 285 -7.44 -31.99 0.51
CA ASN A 285 -7.12 -33.36 0.11
C ASN A 285 -5.74 -33.53 -0.54
N LYS A 286 -4.92 -32.48 -0.61
CA LYS A 286 -3.61 -32.52 -1.28
C LYS A 286 -2.49 -32.67 -0.26
N LYS A 287 -1.92 -33.88 -0.15
CA LYS A 287 -0.67 -34.11 0.58
C LYS A 287 0.46 -33.33 -0.09
N ASP A 288 1.25 -32.61 0.70
CA ASP A 288 2.42 -31.84 0.28
C ASP A 288 2.13 -30.88 -0.90
N LEU A 289 1.13 -30.01 -0.74
CA LEU A 289 0.74 -29.05 -1.77
C LEU A 289 1.84 -28.01 -1.99
N ILE A 290 2.27 -27.85 -3.23
CA ILE A 290 3.16 -26.77 -3.67
C ILE A 290 2.33 -25.68 -4.34
N ILE A 291 2.52 -24.45 -3.87
CA ILE A 291 1.89 -23.25 -4.42
C ILE A 291 2.96 -22.31 -4.96
N PHE A 292 2.91 -22.06 -6.26
CA PHE A 292 3.68 -20.99 -6.90
C PHE A 292 2.89 -19.69 -6.86
N HIS A 293 3.57 -18.61 -6.51
CA HIS A 293 3.01 -17.25 -6.55
C HIS A 293 4.07 -16.30 -7.11
N TRP A 294 3.66 -15.13 -7.61
CA TRP A 294 4.64 -14.18 -8.14
C TRP A 294 5.47 -13.59 -7.01
N SER A 295 4.86 -13.08 -5.94
CA SER A 295 5.59 -12.40 -4.86
C SER A 295 5.05 -12.77 -3.49
N ASN A 296 5.86 -12.67 -2.43
CA ASN A 296 5.42 -12.96 -1.06
C ASN A 296 4.18 -12.16 -0.58
N ALA A 297 3.75 -11.13 -1.32
CA ALA A 297 2.50 -10.42 -1.02
C ALA A 297 1.29 -11.36 -0.99
N ASP A 298 1.17 -12.29 -1.94
CA ASP A 298 0.01 -13.20 -2.04
C ASP A 298 -0.12 -14.08 -0.79
N LYS A 299 0.99 -14.73 -0.40
CA LYS A 299 1.07 -15.53 0.82
C LYS A 299 0.73 -14.69 2.06
N LEU A 300 1.36 -13.52 2.20
CA LEU A 300 1.16 -12.66 3.37
C LEU A 300 -0.30 -12.20 3.50
N ILE A 301 -0.95 -11.88 2.38
CA ILE A 301 -2.36 -11.46 2.39
C ILE A 301 -3.27 -12.64 2.71
N LEU A 302 -3.03 -13.82 2.11
CA LEU A 302 -3.78 -15.03 2.43
C LEU A 302 -3.70 -15.37 3.91
N GLU A 303 -2.49 -15.41 4.48
CA GLU A 303 -2.27 -15.72 5.90
C GLU A 303 -2.87 -14.63 6.80
N LYS A 304 -2.68 -13.34 6.48
CA LYS A 304 -3.29 -12.23 7.23
C LYS A 304 -4.81 -12.34 7.24
N SER A 305 -5.43 -12.75 6.13
CA SER A 305 -6.88 -12.93 6.06
C SER A 305 -7.36 -14.18 6.79
N LEU A 306 -6.61 -15.30 6.75
CA LEU A 306 -6.93 -16.52 7.49
C LEU A 306 -6.81 -16.33 9.00
N ILE A 307 -5.81 -15.61 9.50
CA ILE A 307 -5.61 -15.35 10.94
C ILE A 307 -6.82 -14.63 11.56
N LYS A 308 -7.63 -13.91 10.77
CA LYS A 308 -8.88 -13.29 11.25
C LYS A 308 -9.93 -14.31 11.68
N TYR A 309 -9.84 -15.55 11.20
CA TYR A 309 -10.82 -16.62 11.39
C TYR A 309 -10.12 -17.86 11.95
N THR A 310 -10.18 -18.03 13.27
CA THR A 310 -9.40 -19.04 14.02
C THR A 310 -9.65 -20.46 13.53
N ASP A 311 -10.90 -20.80 13.20
CA ASP A 311 -11.31 -22.09 12.65
C ASP A 311 -10.62 -22.39 11.30
N LEU A 312 -10.54 -21.39 10.41
CA LEU A 312 -9.87 -21.55 9.12
C LEU A 312 -8.34 -21.61 9.26
N TRP A 313 -7.78 -20.83 10.20
CA TRP A 313 -6.35 -20.86 10.48
C TRP A 313 -5.89 -22.23 11.02
N GLU A 314 -6.67 -22.87 11.88
CA GLU A 314 -6.38 -24.22 12.36
C GLU A 314 -6.36 -25.25 11.22
N ILE A 315 -7.27 -25.15 10.26
CA ILE A 315 -7.26 -26.01 9.06
C ILE A 315 -6.02 -25.72 8.22
N TYR A 316 -5.73 -24.46 7.96
CA TYR A 316 -4.59 -24.04 7.13
C TYR A 316 -3.25 -24.48 7.74
N SER A 317 -3.04 -24.24 9.03
CA SER A 317 -1.78 -24.54 9.74
C SER A 317 -1.48 -26.04 9.85
N LYS A 318 -2.50 -26.90 9.82
CA LYS A 318 -2.32 -28.36 9.76
C LYS A 318 -1.92 -28.88 8.37
N ASN A 319 -2.21 -28.12 7.32
CA ASN A 319 -1.83 -28.49 5.96
C ASN A 319 -0.36 -28.12 5.70
N LYS A 320 0.45 -29.10 5.28
CA LYS A 320 1.81 -28.83 4.82
C LYS A 320 1.76 -28.23 3.41
N ILE A 321 1.81 -26.89 3.35
CA ILE A 321 1.83 -26.12 2.11
C ILE A 321 3.22 -25.50 1.92
N ILE A 322 3.84 -25.78 0.77
CA ILE A 322 5.12 -25.21 0.37
C ILE A 322 4.85 -24.07 -0.61
N TYR A 323 5.19 -22.84 -0.21
CA TYR A 323 5.07 -21.66 -1.06
C TYR A 323 6.40 -21.39 -1.78
N ILE A 324 6.34 -21.19 -3.09
CA ILE A 324 7.48 -20.85 -3.92
C ILE A 324 7.27 -19.45 -4.51
N ASP A 325 8.09 -18.50 -4.05
CA ASP A 325 8.16 -17.13 -4.56
C ASP A 325 8.94 -17.12 -5.89
N LEU A 326 8.19 -17.14 -7.00
CA LEU A 326 8.79 -17.25 -8.33
C LEU A 326 9.56 -15.98 -8.72
N LEU A 327 9.16 -14.80 -8.23
CA LEU A 327 9.91 -13.56 -8.41
C LEU A 327 11.32 -13.68 -7.85
N GLN A 328 11.47 -14.25 -6.65
CA GLN A 328 12.79 -14.42 -6.05
C GLN A 328 13.65 -15.44 -6.84
N VAL A 329 13.03 -16.54 -7.31
CA VAL A 329 13.72 -17.50 -8.19
C VAL A 329 14.21 -16.81 -9.47
N VAL A 330 13.37 -15.99 -10.11
CA VAL A 330 13.72 -15.27 -11.34
C VAL A 330 14.83 -14.23 -11.08
N LYS A 331 14.73 -13.43 -10.02
CA LYS A 331 15.76 -12.45 -9.61
C LYS A 331 17.12 -13.11 -9.39
N ASN A 332 17.14 -14.28 -8.75
CA ASN A 332 18.38 -15.02 -8.52
C ASN A 332 18.93 -15.65 -9.81
N THR A 333 18.09 -15.80 -10.84
CA THR A 333 18.43 -16.46 -12.10
C THR A 333 18.97 -15.48 -13.13
N ILE A 334 18.24 -14.39 -13.40
CA ILE A 334 18.51 -13.46 -14.49
C ILE A 334 18.38 -12.02 -14.03
N GLN A 335 19.27 -11.14 -14.51
CA GLN A 335 19.23 -9.72 -14.26
C GLN A 335 18.30 -9.02 -15.26
N LEU A 336 17.29 -8.31 -14.76
CA LEU A 336 16.31 -7.56 -15.58
C LEU A 336 16.16 -6.12 -15.06
N LYS A 337 15.79 -5.18 -15.95
CA LYS A 337 15.50 -3.77 -15.58
C LYS A 337 14.29 -3.63 -14.67
N SER A 338 13.33 -4.53 -14.81
CA SER A 338 12.13 -4.63 -13.99
C SER A 338 11.80 -6.10 -13.78
N TYR A 339 11.12 -6.40 -12.68
CA TYR A 339 10.60 -7.73 -12.38
C TYR A 339 9.09 -7.71 -12.11
N SER A 340 8.36 -6.74 -12.68
CA SER A 340 6.90 -6.89 -12.76
C SER A 340 6.57 -8.07 -13.68
N LEU A 341 5.52 -8.82 -13.36
CA LEU A 341 5.13 -10.00 -14.13
C LEU A 341 4.91 -9.65 -15.62
N LYS A 342 4.22 -8.54 -15.90
CA LYS A 342 4.02 -8.00 -17.26
C LYS A 342 5.33 -7.64 -17.99
N TYR A 343 6.37 -7.21 -17.27
CA TYR A 343 7.68 -6.95 -17.88
C TYR A 343 8.42 -8.26 -18.18
N VAL A 344 8.39 -9.20 -17.23
CA VAL A 344 9.04 -10.51 -17.38
C VAL A 344 8.40 -11.29 -18.52
N SER A 345 7.07 -11.31 -18.64
CA SER A 345 6.37 -11.95 -19.76
C SER A 345 6.75 -11.35 -21.10
N LYS A 346 6.82 -10.01 -21.18
CA LYS A 346 7.25 -9.32 -22.41
C LYS A 346 8.68 -9.67 -22.80
N VAL A 347 9.62 -9.64 -21.85
CA VAL A 347 11.04 -9.79 -22.16
C VAL A 347 11.43 -11.25 -22.40
N LEU A 348 10.98 -12.16 -21.52
CA LEU A 348 11.35 -13.58 -21.58
C LEU A 348 10.47 -14.38 -22.54
N LEU A 349 9.15 -14.18 -22.49
CA LEU A 349 8.19 -15.01 -23.24
C LEU A 349 7.79 -14.37 -24.57
N LYS A 350 8.25 -13.14 -24.85
CA LYS A 350 7.79 -12.31 -26.00
C LYS A 350 6.27 -12.18 -26.05
N TYR A 351 5.63 -12.22 -24.88
CA TYR A 351 4.18 -12.17 -24.73
C TYR A 351 3.76 -10.87 -24.07
N THR A 352 2.91 -10.11 -24.75
CA THR A 352 2.26 -8.92 -24.23
C THR A 352 0.76 -9.13 -24.21
N TYR A 353 0.11 -8.72 -23.13
CA TYR A 353 -1.34 -8.74 -22.98
C TYR A 353 -1.83 -7.36 -22.53
N GLU A 354 -2.97 -6.97 -23.06
CA GLU A 354 -3.69 -5.77 -22.66
C GLU A 354 -5.10 -6.19 -22.24
N THR A 355 -5.39 -5.95 -20.96
CA THR A 355 -6.72 -6.03 -20.34
C THR A 355 -7.12 -4.60 -19.93
N GLU A 356 -8.41 -4.34 -19.72
CA GLU A 356 -8.84 -3.02 -19.26
C GLU A 356 -8.26 -2.71 -17.86
N CYS A 357 -8.20 -3.72 -17.01
CA CYS A 357 -7.48 -3.78 -15.75
C CYS A 357 -5.99 -3.93 -16.02
N LYS A 358 -5.21 -2.89 -15.69
CA LYS A 358 -3.79 -2.85 -16.04
C LYS A 358 -2.87 -3.40 -14.96
N ASN A 359 -3.35 -3.49 -13.73
CA ASN A 359 -2.60 -3.87 -12.53
C ASN A 359 -3.55 -4.04 -11.33
N GLY A 360 -3.04 -4.58 -10.22
CA GLY A 360 -3.81 -4.78 -8.99
C GLY A 360 -4.38 -3.51 -8.35
N LEU A 361 -3.81 -2.30 -8.56
CA LEU A 361 -4.41 -1.05 -8.06
C LEU A 361 -5.70 -0.71 -8.84
N ASP A 362 -5.71 -0.96 -10.14
CA ASP A 362 -6.90 -0.76 -10.98
C ASP A 362 -7.98 -1.80 -10.65
N ALA A 363 -7.60 -3.06 -10.41
CA ALA A 363 -8.50 -4.10 -9.90
C ALA A 363 -9.14 -3.67 -8.57
N MET A 364 -8.30 -3.30 -7.59
CA MET A 364 -8.73 -2.85 -6.28
C MET A 364 -9.71 -1.67 -6.36
N CYS A 365 -9.39 -0.62 -7.12
CA CYS A 365 -10.26 0.55 -7.27
C CYS A 365 -11.61 0.18 -7.89
N SER A 366 -11.60 -0.69 -8.91
CA SER A 366 -12.82 -1.14 -9.60
C SER A 366 -13.73 -1.96 -8.69
N ILE A 367 -13.16 -2.88 -7.91
CA ILE A 367 -13.91 -3.69 -6.94
C ILE A 367 -14.58 -2.80 -5.89
N ILE A 368 -13.85 -1.80 -5.35
CA ILE A 368 -14.39 -0.85 -4.37
C ILE A 368 -15.53 -0.01 -4.97
N LEU A 369 -15.37 0.47 -6.20
CA LEU A 369 -16.41 1.25 -6.87
C LEU A 369 -17.68 0.42 -7.10
N ASN A 370 -17.55 -0.82 -7.56
CA ASN A 370 -18.65 -1.74 -7.76
C ASN A 370 -19.39 -2.03 -6.44
N ASP A 371 -18.67 -2.30 -5.35
CA ASP A 371 -19.28 -2.55 -4.04
C ASP A 371 -19.99 -1.30 -3.50
N ASN A 372 -19.40 -0.11 -3.70
CA ASN A 372 -20.04 1.16 -3.36
C ASN A 372 -21.35 1.37 -4.14
N GLU A 373 -21.41 0.97 -5.42
CA GLU A 373 -22.64 1.04 -6.23
C GLU A 373 -23.70 0.07 -5.70
N LEU A 374 -23.29 -1.15 -5.33
CA LEU A 374 -24.17 -2.15 -4.71
C LEU A 374 -24.76 -1.64 -3.38
N ASN A 375 -23.98 -0.86 -2.63
CA ASN A 375 -24.41 -0.28 -1.36
C ASN A 375 -25.37 0.91 -1.50
N LYS A 376 -25.34 1.65 -2.62
CA LYS A 376 -26.28 2.75 -2.86
C LYS A 376 -27.69 2.27 -3.20
N ASN A 377 -27.82 1.12 -3.87
CA ASN A 377 -29.09 0.63 -4.39
C ASN A 377 -29.79 -0.37 -3.45
N LYS A 378 -30.51 0.13 -2.43
CA LYS A 378 -31.19 -0.70 -1.41
C LYS A 378 -32.06 -1.82 -1.99
N ILE A 379 -32.82 -1.55 -3.05
CA ILE A 379 -33.76 -2.52 -3.68
C ILE A 379 -33.02 -3.65 -4.42
N ARG A 380 -31.81 -3.38 -4.96
CA ARG A 380 -31.01 -4.36 -5.73
C ARG A 380 -30.01 -5.14 -4.87
N ARG A 381 -29.93 -4.86 -3.56
CA ARG A 381 -28.96 -5.49 -2.64
C ARG A 381 -29.11 -7.01 -2.54
N ARG A 382 -30.31 -7.56 -2.71
CA ARG A 382 -30.57 -9.01 -2.58
C ARG A 382 -30.19 -9.84 -3.81
N TYR A 383 -30.12 -9.26 -5.00
CA TYR A 383 -29.99 -10.02 -6.26
C TYR A 383 -28.72 -9.72 -7.08
N LYS A 384 -27.98 -8.66 -6.74
CA LYS A 384 -26.71 -8.33 -7.41
C LYS A 384 -25.52 -8.68 -6.54
N SER A 385 -24.45 -9.18 -7.13
CA SER A 385 -23.14 -9.47 -6.55
C SER A 385 -22.04 -8.75 -7.35
N LEU A 386 -20.81 -8.72 -6.85
CA LEU A 386 -19.68 -8.19 -7.62
C LEU A 386 -19.53 -8.90 -8.99
N ASN A 387 -19.76 -10.20 -9.06
CA ASN A 387 -19.70 -10.97 -10.32
C ASN A 387 -20.70 -10.51 -11.40
N ASN A 388 -21.69 -9.67 -11.07
CA ASN A 388 -22.62 -9.13 -12.05
C ASN A 388 -22.10 -7.89 -12.79
N PHE A 389 -20.94 -7.34 -12.42
CA PHE A 389 -20.36 -6.18 -13.10
C PHE A 389 -19.44 -6.60 -14.24
N LYS A 390 -19.56 -5.92 -15.39
CA LYS A 390 -18.76 -6.23 -16.59
C LYS A 390 -17.25 -6.12 -16.34
N ASN A 391 -16.80 -5.08 -15.64
CA ASN A 391 -15.39 -4.89 -15.29
C ASN A 391 -14.85 -5.96 -14.33
N MET A 392 -15.70 -6.68 -13.58
CA MET A 392 -15.23 -7.82 -12.79
C MET A 392 -14.80 -8.98 -13.68
N HIS A 393 -15.44 -9.18 -14.84
CA HIS A 393 -14.97 -10.22 -15.77
C HIS A 393 -13.58 -9.91 -16.31
N ASP A 394 -13.28 -8.65 -16.58
CA ASP A 394 -11.94 -8.24 -17.02
C ASP A 394 -10.89 -8.43 -15.92
N ILE A 395 -11.20 -8.12 -14.66
CA ILE A 395 -10.32 -8.42 -13.51
C ILE A 395 -10.08 -9.93 -13.38
N ILE A 396 -11.12 -10.75 -13.56
CA ILE A 396 -10.97 -12.21 -13.56
C ILE A 396 -10.05 -12.68 -14.70
N GLN A 397 -10.17 -12.09 -15.90
CA GLN A 397 -9.27 -12.42 -17.01
C GLN A 397 -7.83 -11.97 -16.74
N TYR A 398 -7.62 -10.78 -16.19
CA TYR A 398 -6.31 -10.27 -15.77
C TYR A 398 -5.62 -11.26 -14.82
N ASN A 399 -6.30 -11.64 -13.74
CA ASN A 399 -5.80 -12.60 -12.75
C ASN A 399 -5.59 -14.02 -13.34
N LYS A 400 -6.46 -14.45 -14.27
CA LYS A 400 -6.26 -15.70 -15.02
C LYS A 400 -4.98 -15.68 -15.86
N ILE A 401 -4.68 -14.55 -16.51
CA ILE A 401 -3.44 -14.40 -17.28
C ILE A 401 -2.24 -14.43 -16.32
N ASP A 402 -2.30 -13.68 -15.21
CA ASP A 402 -1.20 -13.62 -14.23
C ASP A 402 -0.88 -15.01 -13.65
N THR A 403 -1.89 -15.76 -13.20
CA THR A 403 -1.71 -17.15 -12.72
C THR A 403 -1.16 -18.09 -13.80
N ARG A 404 -1.64 -18.00 -15.05
CA ARG A 404 -1.12 -18.79 -16.17
C ARG A 404 0.33 -18.45 -16.48
N LEU A 405 0.72 -17.18 -16.41
CA LEU A 405 2.08 -16.74 -16.69
C LEU A 405 3.09 -17.36 -15.72
N LEU A 406 2.72 -17.59 -14.46
CA LEU A 406 3.58 -18.30 -13.51
C LEU A 406 3.94 -19.71 -14.02
N TYR A 407 2.96 -20.45 -14.52
CA TYR A 407 3.18 -21.77 -15.12
C TYR A 407 4.02 -21.68 -16.39
N VAL A 408 3.73 -20.73 -17.28
CA VAL A 408 4.47 -20.57 -18.54
C VAL A 408 5.93 -20.16 -18.29
N ILE A 409 6.20 -19.33 -17.29
CA ILE A 409 7.58 -18.97 -16.89
C ILE A 409 8.34 -20.22 -16.43
N LEU A 410 7.71 -21.10 -15.64
CA LEU A 410 8.34 -22.37 -15.27
C LEU A 410 8.64 -23.23 -16.50
N GLN A 411 7.67 -23.38 -17.41
CA GLN A 411 7.86 -24.15 -18.65
C GLN A 411 8.97 -23.58 -19.52
N TYR A 412 9.10 -22.25 -19.61
CA TYR A 412 10.17 -21.60 -20.36
C TYR A 412 11.56 -22.02 -19.89
N PHE A 413 11.79 -22.07 -18.57
CA PHE A 413 13.10 -22.47 -18.03
C PHE A 413 13.32 -23.98 -18.03
N ILE A 414 12.27 -24.78 -17.90
CA ILE A 414 12.36 -26.24 -17.73
C ILE A 414 12.25 -26.98 -19.07
N GLY A 415 11.72 -26.33 -20.11
CA GLY A 415 11.53 -26.87 -21.45
C GLY A 415 10.37 -27.87 -21.56
N HIS A 416 9.76 -27.91 -22.75
CA HIS A 416 8.95 -29.05 -23.18
C HIS A 416 9.93 -30.17 -23.60
N GLN A 417 10.01 -31.24 -22.81
CA GLN A 417 10.44 -32.53 -23.36
C GLN A 417 9.22 -33.18 -24.00
#